data_AF-A0A9X7PJH2-F1
#
_entry.id   AF-A0A9X7PJH2-F1
#
_cell.length_a   1.000
_cell.length_b   1.000
_cell.length_c   1.000
_cell.angle_alpha   90.00
_cell.angle_beta   90.00
_cell.angle_gamma   90.00
#
_symmetry.space_group_name_H-M   'P 1'
#
loop_
_entity.id
_entity.type
_entity.pdbx_description
1 polymer ?
#
loop_
_entity_poly.entity_id
_entity_poly.type
_entity_poly.pdbx_seq_one_letter_code
_entity_poly.pdbx_strand_id
1 'polypeptide(L)'
;AEALLRLAARCDAAFVWALVEHRLRGGDAPGGALADTVAELAEAAPGSRLNLLLTDGTSIAATTWGDTLWYLADPAGRTAVASEPYDDDPRWTEVPDRTLLTATRTAVTLTPLKEPCP
;
A
#
# COMPACT_ATOMS: atom_id res chain seq x y z
N ALA A 1 -14.91 -16.90 2.90
CA ALA A 1 -16.21 -16.53 3.50
C ALA A 1 -16.10 -16.25 5.01
N GLU A 2 -15.48 -17.11 5.81
CA GLU A 2 -15.39 -16.94 7.27
C GLU A 2 -14.71 -15.64 7.73
N ALA A 3 -13.71 -15.14 6.99
CA ALA A 3 -13.06 -13.86 7.28
C ALA A 3 -14.02 -12.65 7.24
N LEU A 4 -15.06 -12.69 6.40
CA LEU A 4 -16.06 -11.61 6.30
C LEU A 4 -16.96 -11.53 7.55
N LEU A 5 -17.13 -12.66 8.24
CA LEU A 5 -17.85 -12.70 9.52
C LEU A 5 -17.00 -12.16 10.68
N ARG A 6 -15.71 -11.94 10.46
CA ARG A 6 -14.72 -11.48 11.46
C ARG A 6 -14.18 -10.08 11.15
N LEU A 7 -14.86 -9.30 10.31
CA LEU A 7 -14.45 -7.94 10.00
C LEU A 7 -14.30 -7.12 11.29
N ALA A 8 -13.17 -6.45 11.43
CA ALA A 8 -12.87 -5.63 12.61
C ALA A 8 -13.81 -4.43 12.75
N ALA A 9 -14.38 -3.96 11.64
CA ALA A 9 -15.31 -2.84 11.61
C ALA A 9 -16.27 -2.94 10.41
N ARG A 10 -17.35 -2.16 10.45
CA ARG A 10 -18.33 -2.04 9.36
C ARG A 10 -17.95 -0.89 8.41
N CYS A 11 -16.76 -0.95 7.84
CA CYS A 11 -16.27 0.01 6.84
C CYS A 11 -15.58 -0.69 5.67
N ASP A 12 -15.40 0.05 4.58
CA ASP A 12 -14.66 -0.37 3.39
C ASP A 12 -13.21 -0.75 3.71
N ALA A 13 -12.48 0.04 4.50
CA ALA A 13 -11.10 -0.27 4.87
C ALA A 13 -10.96 -1.63 5.56
N ALA A 14 -11.93 -2.01 6.40
CA ALA A 14 -11.95 -3.34 7.05
C ALA A 14 -12.20 -4.46 6.03
N PHE A 15 -13.05 -4.23 5.02
CA PHE A 15 -13.28 -5.17 3.94
C PHE A 15 -12.03 -5.33 3.05
N VAL A 16 -11.40 -4.22 2.66
CA VAL A 16 -10.14 -4.23 1.91
C VAL A 16 -9.06 -4.99 2.70
N TRP A 17 -8.93 -4.74 4.00
CA TRP A 17 -8.01 -5.49 4.85
C TRP A 17 -8.29 -6.99 4.85
N ALA A 18 -9.55 -7.43 4.88
CA ALA A 18 -9.88 -8.86 4.84
C ALA A 18 -9.44 -9.53 3.52
N LEU A 19 -9.45 -8.81 2.40
CA LEU A 19 -8.94 -9.30 1.11
C LEU A 19 -7.41 -9.43 1.14
N VAL A 20 -6.71 -8.39 1.63
CA VAL A 20 -5.26 -8.42 1.80
C VAL A 20 -4.85 -9.54 2.76
N GLU A 21 -5.51 -9.67 3.90
CA GLU A 21 -5.24 -10.69 4.91
C GLU A 21 -5.45 -12.11 4.35
N HIS A 22 -6.46 -12.31 3.50
CA HIS A 22 -6.68 -13.59 2.83
C HIS A 22 -5.49 -13.99 1.95
N ARG A 23 -4.95 -13.04 1.16
CA ARG A 23 -3.77 -13.24 0.31
C ARG A 23 -2.51 -13.51 1.13
N LEU A 24 -2.27 -12.73 2.19
CA LEU A 24 -1.14 -12.93 3.10
C LEU A 24 -1.17 -14.33 3.74
N ARG A 25 -2.35 -14.79 4.18
CA ARG A 25 -2.52 -16.16 4.70
C ARG A 25 -2.34 -17.23 3.62
N GLY A 26 -2.57 -16.89 2.35
CA GLY A 26 -2.28 -17.73 1.19
C GLY A 26 -0.79 -17.84 0.85
N GLY A 27 0.06 -17.00 1.45
CA GLY A 27 1.51 -17.01 1.25
C GLY A 27 2.04 -15.88 0.38
N ASP A 28 1.19 -14.95 -0.07
CA ASP A 28 1.62 -13.80 -0.86
C ASP A 28 2.49 -12.86 -0.02
N ALA A 29 3.52 -12.29 -0.65
CA ALA A 29 4.31 -11.23 -0.03
C ALA A 29 3.47 -9.94 0.12
N PRO A 30 3.72 -9.09 1.14
CA PRO A 30 2.93 -7.88 1.39
C PRO A 30 2.70 -6.97 0.17
N GLY A 31 3.76 -6.76 -0.64
CA GLY A 31 3.64 -5.96 -1.86
C GLY A 31 2.71 -6.57 -2.90
N GLY A 32 2.79 -7.88 -3.12
CA GLY A 32 1.90 -8.60 -4.04
C GLY A 32 0.46 -8.62 -3.54
N ALA A 33 0.26 -8.90 -2.25
CA ALA A 33 -1.06 -8.89 -1.64
C ALA A 33 -1.78 -7.53 -1.78
N LEU A 34 -1.05 -6.42 -1.60
CA LEU A 34 -1.60 -5.09 -1.85
C LEU A 34 -1.86 -4.85 -3.34
N ALA A 35 -0.89 -5.11 -4.21
CA ALA A 35 -1.00 -4.86 -5.65
C ALA A 35 -2.22 -5.57 -6.27
N ASP A 36 -2.38 -6.86 -5.97
CA ASP A 36 -3.49 -7.66 -6.53
C ASP A 36 -4.83 -7.22 -5.95
N THR A 37 -4.89 -6.89 -4.66
CA THR A 37 -6.12 -6.37 -4.05
C THR A 37 -6.53 -5.02 -4.65
N VAL A 38 -5.56 -4.13 -4.87
CA VAL A 38 -5.81 -2.83 -5.50
C VAL A 38 -6.29 -3.01 -6.94
N ALA A 39 -5.67 -3.90 -7.71
CA ALA A 39 -6.09 -4.18 -9.08
C ALA A 39 -7.54 -4.69 -9.14
N GLU A 40 -7.89 -5.68 -8.32
CA GLU A 40 -9.25 -6.24 -8.27
C GLU A 40 -10.30 -5.19 -7.85
N LEU A 41 -9.99 -4.37 -6.85
CA LEU A 41 -10.92 -3.33 -6.39
C LEU A 41 -11.04 -2.19 -7.38
N ALA A 42 -9.97 -1.83 -8.08
CA ALA A 42 -10.00 -0.81 -9.11
C ALA A 42 -10.89 -1.23 -10.30
N GLU A 43 -10.89 -2.52 -10.66
CA GLU A 43 -11.81 -3.09 -11.65
C GLU A 43 -13.25 -3.15 -11.14
N ALA A 44 -13.46 -3.64 -9.92
CA ALA A 44 -14.80 -3.85 -9.37
C ALA A 44 -15.51 -2.54 -8.95
N ALA A 45 -14.75 -1.53 -8.55
CA ALA A 45 -15.25 -0.23 -8.13
C ALA A 45 -14.38 0.90 -8.72
N PRO A 46 -14.57 1.21 -10.02
CA PRO A 46 -13.85 2.29 -10.69
C PRO A 46 -14.01 3.63 -9.96
N GLY A 47 -12.91 4.38 -9.85
CA GLY A 47 -12.88 5.67 -9.13
C GLY A 47 -12.60 5.56 -7.63
N SER A 48 -12.40 4.35 -7.09
CA SER A 48 -11.93 4.16 -5.73
C SER A 48 -10.52 4.76 -5.52
N ARG A 49 -10.31 5.40 -4.37
CA ARG A 49 -8.98 5.78 -3.88
C ARG A 49 -8.45 4.66 -3.01
N LEU A 50 -7.28 4.12 -3.35
CA LEU A 50 -6.75 2.89 -2.75
C LEU A 50 -5.31 3.09 -2.27
N ASN A 51 -5.09 4.17 -1.50
CA ASN A 51 -3.83 4.37 -0.77
C ASN A 51 -3.81 3.49 0.47
N LEU A 52 -3.04 2.41 0.39
CA LEU A 52 -2.89 1.44 1.47
C LEU A 52 -1.46 1.51 1.99
N LEU A 53 -1.28 1.27 3.28
CA LEU A 53 0.03 1.10 3.91
C LEU A 53 -0.05 -0.08 4.86
N LEU A 54 0.88 -1.01 4.69
CA LEU A 54 1.02 -2.22 5.48
C LEU A 54 2.48 -2.36 5.94
N THR A 55 2.66 -2.86 7.15
CA THR A 55 3.99 -3.25 7.65
C THR A 55 3.90 -4.51 8.49
N ASP A 56 4.95 -5.33 8.41
CA ASP A 56 5.19 -6.49 9.27
C ASP A 56 6.16 -6.17 10.43
N GLY A 57 6.54 -4.89 10.59
CA GLY A 57 7.54 -4.41 11.55
C GLY A 57 8.99 -4.42 11.03
N THR A 58 9.25 -5.03 9.88
CA THR A 58 10.58 -5.08 9.23
C THR A 58 10.59 -4.46 7.83
N SER A 59 9.46 -4.53 7.13
CA SER A 59 9.25 -3.98 5.81
C SER A 59 7.96 -3.16 5.76
N ILE A 60 7.87 -2.28 4.77
CA ILE A 60 6.67 -1.50 4.45
C ILE A 60 6.28 -1.85 3.02
N ALA A 61 4.99 -2.09 2.80
CA ALA A 61 4.37 -2.12 1.49
C ALA A 61 3.28 -1.05 1.46
N ALA A 62 3.24 -0.24 0.42
CA ALA A 62 2.25 0.82 0.29
C ALA A 62 1.86 1.04 -1.17
N THR A 63 0.66 1.55 -1.40
CA THR A 63 0.17 1.87 -2.75
C THR A 63 -0.19 3.34 -2.84
N THR A 64 0.14 3.94 -3.98
CA THR A 64 -0.39 5.24 -4.41
C THR A 64 -1.45 4.96 -5.48
N TRP A 65 -2.70 5.35 -5.24
CA TRP A 65 -3.84 5.18 -6.13
C TRP A 65 -4.89 6.24 -5.86
N GLY A 66 -4.80 7.36 -6.58
CA GLY A 66 -5.77 8.45 -6.53
C GLY A 66 -5.69 9.35 -5.28
N ASP A 67 -4.61 9.25 -4.50
CA ASP A 67 -4.28 10.13 -3.37
C ASP A 67 -2.75 10.20 -3.18
N THR A 68 -2.24 11.10 -2.34
CA THR A 68 -0.78 11.32 -2.20
C THR A 68 -0.10 10.30 -1.29
N LEU A 69 1.15 9.97 -1.63
CA LEU A 69 2.03 9.18 -0.80
C LEU A 69 3.46 9.70 -0.98
N TRP A 70 4.19 9.81 0.11
CA TRP A 70 5.55 10.32 0.17
C TRP A 70 6.43 9.34 0.92
N TYR A 71 7.71 9.33 0.58
CA TYR A 71 8.71 8.58 1.32
C TYR A 71 9.94 9.43 1.62
N LEU A 72 10.60 9.08 2.72
CA LEU A 72 11.88 9.63 3.15
C LEU A 72 12.83 8.46 3.39
N ALA A 73 13.94 8.41 2.66
CA ALA A 73 14.99 7.43 2.84
C ALA A 73 16.25 8.11 3.40
N ASP A 74 16.60 7.78 4.65
CA ASP A 74 17.74 8.32 5.36
C ASP A 74 18.97 7.40 5.19
N PRO A 75 20.14 7.92 4.77
CA PRO A 75 21.39 7.16 4.76
C PRO A 75 21.76 6.55 6.13
N ALA A 76 21.23 7.09 7.23
CA ALA A 76 21.40 6.53 8.57
C ALA A 76 20.57 5.24 8.82
N GLY A 77 19.86 4.72 7.81
CA GLY A 77 19.08 3.47 7.90
C GLY A 77 17.67 3.64 8.47
N ARG A 78 17.06 4.82 8.25
CA ARG A 78 15.67 5.11 8.59
C ARG A 78 14.87 5.30 7.30
N THR A 79 13.70 4.68 7.23
CA THR A 79 12.75 4.93 6.14
C THR A 79 11.40 5.29 6.73
N ALA A 80 10.83 6.38 6.24
CA ALA A 80 9.47 6.79 6.56
C ALA A 80 8.64 6.79 5.28
N VAL A 81 7.37 6.43 5.42
CA VAL A 81 6.35 6.50 4.37
C VAL A 81 5.12 7.14 5.00
N ALA A 82 4.59 8.17 4.37
CA ALA A 82 3.49 8.96 4.91
C ALA A 82 2.63 9.54 3.77
N SER A 83 1.40 9.93 4.07
CA SER A 83 0.52 10.58 3.08
C SER A 83 1.04 11.95 2.65
N GLU A 84 1.75 12.64 3.56
CA GLU A 84 2.39 13.94 3.35
C GLU A 84 3.66 14.04 4.22
N PRO A 85 4.65 14.87 3.83
CA PRO A 85 5.81 15.16 4.67
C PRO A 85 5.39 15.69 6.04
N TYR A 86 5.88 15.07 7.11
CA TYR A 86 5.60 15.52 8.49
C TYR A 86 6.60 16.56 9.02
N ASP A 87 7.66 16.84 8.27
CA ASP A 87 8.70 17.83 8.55
C ASP A 87 9.23 18.42 7.23
N ASP A 88 10.09 19.44 7.35
CA ASP A 88 10.68 20.14 6.21
C ASP A 88 11.95 19.45 5.65
N ASP A 89 12.15 18.14 5.89
CA ASP A 89 13.32 17.45 5.36
C ASP A 89 13.29 17.45 3.82
N PRO A 90 14.28 18.08 3.13
CA PRO A 90 14.23 18.24 1.67
C PRO A 90 14.38 16.92 0.91
N ARG A 91 14.65 15.80 1.60
CA ARG A 91 14.74 14.47 1.01
C ARG A 91 13.40 13.77 0.85
N TRP A 92 12.31 14.33 1.38
CA TRP A 92 10.97 13.83 1.09
C TRP A 92 10.73 13.79 -0.42
N THR A 93 10.31 12.63 -0.89
CA THR A 93 10.05 12.39 -2.31
C THR A 93 8.62 11.88 -2.47
N GLU A 94 7.88 12.51 -3.36
CA GLU A 94 6.53 12.09 -3.72
C GLU A 94 6.59 10.77 -4.52
N VAL A 95 5.74 9.83 -4.17
CA VAL A 95 5.57 8.58 -4.92
C VAL A 95 4.62 8.86 -6.09
N PRO A 96 4.98 8.50 -7.33
CA PRO A 96 4.09 8.65 -8.47
C PRO A 96 2.76 7.91 -8.24
N ASP A 97 1.67 8.43 -8.82
CA ASP A 97 0.38 7.74 -8.78
C ASP A 97 0.48 6.35 -9.43
N ARG A 98 -0.44 5.45 -9.06
CA ARG A 98 -0.51 4.06 -9.51
C ARG A 98 0.80 3.30 -9.33
N THR A 99 1.39 3.41 -8.15
CA THR A 99 2.68 2.81 -7.83
C THR A 99 2.60 2.00 -6.55
N LEU A 100 3.20 0.82 -6.57
CA LEU A 100 3.52 0.04 -5.38
C LEU A 100 4.89 0.49 -4.87
N LEU A 101 4.93 0.94 -3.63
CA LEU A 101 6.15 1.16 -2.88
C LEU A 101 6.40 -0.06 -1.98
N THR A 102 7.59 -0.64 -2.07
CA THR A 102 8.11 -1.55 -1.06
C THR A 102 9.37 -0.98 -0.45
N ALA A 103 9.46 -0.97 0.87
CA ALA A 103 10.60 -0.42 1.58
C ALA A 103 11.07 -1.32 2.71
N THR A 104 12.37 -1.28 2.93
CA THR A 104 13.06 -1.76 4.13
C THR A 104 13.78 -0.57 4.75
N ARG A 105 14.51 -0.78 5.86
CA ARG A 105 15.31 0.29 6.49
C ARG A 105 16.37 0.92 5.58
N THR A 106 16.79 0.23 4.52
CA THR A 106 17.95 0.62 3.70
C THR A 106 17.63 0.73 2.22
N ALA A 107 16.43 0.36 1.79
CA ALA A 107 16.07 0.32 0.38
C ALA A 107 14.60 0.67 0.19
N VAL A 108 14.32 1.45 -0.84
CA VAL A 108 12.98 1.75 -1.34
C VAL A 108 12.93 1.32 -2.80
N THR A 109 11.86 0.63 -3.18
CA THR A 109 11.60 0.20 -4.56
C THR A 109 10.21 0.64 -4.94
N LEU A 110 10.11 1.27 -6.10
CA LEU A 110 8.86 1.74 -6.69
C LEU A 110 8.57 0.88 -7.92
N THR A 111 7.40 0.25 -7.94
CA THR A 111 6.95 -0.60 -9.04
C THR A 111 5.62 -0.05 -9.56
N PRO A 112 5.53 0.37 -10.82
CA PRO A 112 4.25 0.79 -11.40
C PRO A 112 3.22 -0.33 -11.30
N LEU A 113 2.02 0.01 -10.84
CA LEU A 113 0.86 -0.87 -10.85
C LEU A 113 0.24 -0.84 -12.25
N LYS A 114 -0.18 -2.00 -12.73
CA LYS A 114 -0.88 -2.08 -14.01
C LYS A 114 -2.24 -1.42 -13.85
N GLU A 115 -2.55 -0.45 -14.72
CA GLU A 115 -3.91 0.06 -14.82
C GLU A 115 -4.86 -1.07 -15.25
N PRO A 116 -6.04 -1.20 -14.62
CA PRO A 116 -7.06 -2.10 -15.14
C PRO A 116 -7.40 -1.69 -16.57
N CYS A 117 -7.57 -2.68 -17.45
CA CYS A 117 -8.00 -2.40 -18.81
C CYS A 117 -9.40 -1.76 -18.76
N PRO A 118 -9.64 -0.64 -19.45
CA PRO A 118 -10.96 -0.03 -19.54
C PRO A 118 -11.99 -0.95 -20.22
#